data_AF-A0A8S3ZJX5-F1
#
_entry.id   AF-A0A8S3ZJX5-F1
#
_cell.length_a   1.000
_cell.length_b   1.000
_cell.length_c   1.000
_cell.angle_alpha   90.00
_cell.angle_beta   90.00
_cell.angle_gamma   90.00
#
_symmetry.space_group_name_H-M   'P 1'
#
loop_
_entity.id
_entity.type
_entity.pdbx_description
1 polymer ?
#
loop_
_entity_poly.entity_id
_entity_poly.type
_entity_poly.pdbx_seq_one_letter_code
_entity_poly.pdbx_strand_id
1 'polypeptide(L)'
;CHGRWFGPRCQYKCRCVNGMCLLNGECLGGTPCEGGWFGPTCQYAYHTAFHPAVVDGNDRTCLASNATQITVKLNESHSFTWLRVSVTGQGSDGLRYLSLSFSSQTSTTVACAGIKKQFVGSTTLDVHCDLSSYIDNVTLHGTSAGHLCSVYISG
;
A
#
# COMPACT_ATOMS: atom_id res chain seq x y z
N CYS A 1 -2.17 20.32 18.02
CA CYS A 1 -1.80 18.93 18.38
C CYS A 1 -0.70 18.96 19.42
N HIS A 2 -0.73 18.06 20.40
CA HIS A 2 0.32 17.99 21.42
C HIS A 2 1.32 16.88 21.08
N GLY A 3 2.62 17.15 21.25
CA GLY A 3 3.68 16.18 21.03
C GLY A 3 3.82 15.73 19.57
N ARG A 4 4.06 14.43 19.38
CA ARG A 4 4.35 13.79 18.08
C ARG A 4 3.06 13.38 17.33
N TRP A 5 2.05 14.24 17.30
CA TRP A 5 0.77 13.98 16.63
C TRP A 5 0.45 15.05 15.59
N PHE A 6 -0.13 14.66 14.46
CA PHE A 6 -0.40 15.51 13.30
C PHE A 6 -1.73 15.14 12.60
N GLY A 7 -2.05 15.90 11.55
CA GLY A 7 -3.25 15.73 10.73
C GLY A 7 -4.50 16.39 11.32
N PRO A 8 -5.64 16.28 10.62
CA PRO A 8 -6.93 16.75 11.13
C PRO A 8 -7.16 16.16 12.52
N ARG A 9 -7.64 16.97 13.46
CA ARG A 9 -7.97 16.53 14.83
C ARG A 9 -6.85 15.78 15.57
N CYS A 10 -5.59 15.89 15.12
CA CYS A 10 -4.44 15.23 15.74
C CYS A 10 -4.54 13.70 15.78
N GLN A 11 -5.16 13.11 14.76
CA GLN A 11 -5.47 11.68 14.72
C GLN A 11 -4.28 10.78 14.34
N TYR A 12 -3.20 11.34 13.77
CA TYR A 12 -2.03 10.55 13.36
C TYR A 12 -0.85 10.76 14.31
N LYS A 13 -0.21 9.67 14.73
CA LYS A 13 1.04 9.71 15.50
C LYS A 13 2.23 9.61 14.56
N CYS A 14 3.33 10.27 14.90
CA CYS A 14 4.60 10.20 14.19
C CYS A 14 5.16 8.77 14.18
N ARG A 15 5.53 8.28 13.00
CA ARG A 15 6.02 6.90 12.76
C ARG A 15 7.26 6.87 11.88
N CYS A 16 8.15 7.84 12.04
CA CYS A 16 9.46 7.86 11.38
C CYS A 16 10.47 7.07 12.23
N VAL A 17 11.50 6.45 11.65
CA VAL A 17 12.45 5.57 12.38
C VAL A 17 13.12 6.21 13.61
N ASN A 18 13.24 7.54 13.65
CA ASN A 18 13.79 8.28 14.80
C ASN A 18 12.70 9.01 15.63
N GLY A 19 11.43 8.80 15.28
CA GLY A 19 10.25 9.48 15.80
C GLY A 19 10.28 11.01 15.62
N MET A 20 11.08 11.50 14.67
CA MET A 20 11.19 12.92 14.33
C MET A 20 10.40 13.21 13.06
N CYS A 21 9.36 14.02 13.18
CA CYS A 21 8.56 14.52 12.07
C CYS A 21 8.29 16.01 12.24
N LEU A 22 8.03 16.66 11.11
CA LEU A 22 7.52 18.02 11.03
C LEU A 22 6.08 18.08 11.55
N LEU A 23 5.56 19.30 11.76
CA LEU A 23 4.19 19.53 12.25
C LEU A 23 3.11 18.97 11.30
N ASN A 24 3.43 18.82 10.02
CA ASN A 24 2.57 18.21 9.01
C ASN A 24 2.66 16.66 8.98
N GLY A 25 3.53 16.06 9.78
CA GLY A 25 3.77 14.61 9.84
C GLY A 25 4.89 14.10 8.95
N GLU A 26 5.48 14.93 8.09
CA GLU A 26 6.59 14.50 7.22
C GLU A 26 7.82 14.14 8.03
N CYS A 27 8.49 13.06 7.65
CA CYS A 27 9.68 12.58 8.35
C CYS A 27 10.87 13.54 8.14
N LEU A 28 11.45 13.98 9.25
CA LEU A 28 12.54 14.95 9.22
C LEU A 28 13.77 14.34 8.53
N GLY A 29 14.39 15.11 7.63
CA GLY A 29 15.57 14.66 6.88
C GLY A 29 15.30 13.52 5.89
N GLY A 30 14.03 13.29 5.50
CA GLY A 30 13.66 12.20 4.60
C GLY A 30 13.86 10.82 5.21
N THR A 31 13.82 10.72 6.54
CA THR A 31 13.93 9.44 7.23
C THR A 31 12.77 8.51 6.85
N PRO A 32 13.00 7.20 6.74
CA PRO A 32 11.96 6.26 6.36
C PRO A 32 10.94 6.06 7.50
N CYS A 33 9.81 5.44 7.14
CA CYS A 33 8.81 4.99 8.11
C CYS A 33 9.35 3.87 9.00
N GLU A 34 8.86 3.82 10.24
CA GLU A 34 8.98 2.65 11.11
C GLU A 34 8.42 1.41 10.41
N GLY A 35 9.00 0.24 10.68
CA GLY A 35 8.46 -1.02 10.19
C GLY A 35 6.97 -1.17 10.56
N GLY A 36 6.15 -1.62 9.63
CA GLY A 36 4.69 -1.66 9.80
C GLY A 36 3.95 -0.42 9.30
N TRP A 37 4.63 0.65 8.87
CA TRP A 37 4.01 1.93 8.49
C TRP A 37 4.37 2.39 7.08
N PHE A 38 3.42 3.02 6.40
CA PHE A 38 3.59 3.59 5.06
C PHE A 38 2.70 4.82 4.85
N GLY A 39 2.74 5.36 3.63
CA GLY A 39 2.03 6.58 3.24
C GLY A 39 2.94 7.80 3.14
N PRO A 40 2.44 8.93 2.63
CA PRO A 40 3.22 10.17 2.47
C PRO A 40 3.86 10.69 3.76
N THR A 41 3.24 10.44 4.92
CA THR A 41 3.68 10.90 6.23
C THR A 41 3.73 9.75 7.25
N CYS A 42 3.92 8.51 6.77
CA CYS A 42 3.94 7.29 7.60
C CYS A 42 2.69 7.11 8.47
N GLN A 43 1.55 7.60 8.01
CA GLN A 43 0.31 7.66 8.78
C GLN A 43 -0.50 6.35 8.74
N TYR A 44 -0.19 5.43 7.81
CA TYR A 44 -0.96 4.22 7.59
C TYR A 44 -0.19 3.00 8.08
N ALA A 45 -0.80 2.23 8.98
CA ALA A 45 -0.29 0.90 9.32
C ALA A 45 -0.71 -0.07 8.21
N TYR A 46 0.20 -0.95 7.78
CA TYR A 46 -0.16 -2.01 6.85
C TYR A 46 -0.52 -3.30 7.59
N HIS A 47 -1.53 -3.99 7.08
CA HIS A 47 -1.97 -5.29 7.55
C HIS A 47 -1.09 -6.41 6.97
N THR A 48 -0.97 -7.49 7.73
CA THR A 48 -0.19 -8.66 7.30
C THR A 48 -0.96 -9.45 6.24
N ALA A 49 -0.26 -9.92 5.21
CA ALA A 49 -0.84 -10.67 4.11
C ALA A 49 0.03 -11.88 3.73
N PHE A 50 -0.61 -12.92 3.19
CA PHE A 50 0.01 -14.13 2.68
C PHE A 50 0.55 -13.89 1.26
N HIS A 51 1.76 -13.35 1.17
CA HIS A 51 2.67 -13.55 0.03
C HIS A 51 4.11 -13.15 0.42
N PRO A 52 4.95 -14.07 0.90
CA PRO A 52 6.18 -13.75 1.62
C PRO A 52 7.16 -12.86 0.83
N ALA A 53 7.19 -12.98 -0.50
CA ALA A 53 8.08 -12.19 -1.35
C ALA A 53 7.63 -10.73 -1.60
N VAL A 54 6.38 -10.35 -1.32
CA VAL A 54 5.86 -8.99 -1.57
C VAL A 54 5.31 -8.30 -0.33
N VAL A 55 5.44 -8.94 0.83
CA VAL A 55 4.95 -8.44 2.13
C VAL A 55 6.06 -8.47 3.19
N ASP A 56 7.31 -8.67 2.76
CA ASP A 56 8.49 -8.73 3.64
C ASP A 56 8.94 -7.35 4.16
N GLY A 57 8.25 -6.28 3.75
CA GLY A 57 8.59 -4.91 4.11
C GLY A 57 9.78 -4.35 3.33
N ASN A 58 10.24 -5.02 2.27
CA ASN A 58 11.40 -4.60 1.50
C ASN A 58 11.04 -4.34 0.03
N ASP A 59 10.98 -3.07 -0.35
CA ASP A 59 10.71 -2.62 -1.73
C ASP A 59 11.74 -3.09 -2.78
N ARG A 60 12.81 -3.79 -2.36
CA ARG A 60 13.85 -4.35 -3.25
C ARG A 60 13.72 -5.85 -3.47
N THR A 61 12.96 -6.56 -2.65
CA THR A 61 12.66 -7.97 -2.89
C THR A 61 11.51 -8.01 -3.88
N CYS A 62 11.72 -8.59 -5.06
CA CYS A 62 10.69 -8.58 -6.11
C CYS A 62 10.38 -9.98 -6.61
N LEU A 63 9.15 -10.16 -7.07
CA LEU A 63 8.78 -11.26 -7.92
C LEU A 63 9.61 -11.19 -9.21
N ALA A 64 10.10 -12.35 -9.62
CA ALA A 64 10.71 -12.56 -10.92
C ALA A 64 9.84 -13.56 -11.67
N SER A 65 8.69 -13.09 -12.16
CA SER A 65 7.75 -13.94 -12.90
C SER A 65 7.18 -13.22 -14.12
N ASN A 66 6.72 -13.99 -15.11
CA ASN A 66 5.98 -13.47 -16.26
C ASN A 66 4.46 -13.40 -15.98
N ALA A 67 4.06 -13.44 -14.70
CA ALA A 67 2.66 -13.41 -14.33
C ALA A 67 2.02 -12.07 -14.69
N THR A 68 0.88 -12.11 -15.35
CA THR A 68 0.05 -10.93 -15.65
C THR A 68 -0.98 -10.66 -14.56
N GLN A 69 -1.05 -11.52 -13.55
CA GLN A 69 -1.95 -11.42 -12.42
C GLN A 69 -1.27 -11.97 -11.16
N ILE A 70 -1.36 -11.25 -10.06
CA ILE A 70 -0.93 -11.70 -8.73
C ILE A 70 -2.05 -11.43 -7.74
N THR A 71 -2.40 -12.44 -6.95
CA THR A 71 -3.36 -12.32 -5.86
C THR A 71 -2.64 -12.32 -4.53
N VAL A 72 -2.84 -11.26 -3.76
CA VAL A 72 -2.39 -11.14 -2.37
C VAL A 72 -3.58 -11.47 -1.47
N LYS A 73 -3.47 -12.55 -0.70
CA LYS A 73 -4.47 -12.95 0.28
C LYS A 73 -4.15 -12.30 1.63
N LEU A 74 -5.13 -11.66 2.26
CA LEU A 74 -4.99 -11.09 3.60
C LEU A 74 -5.05 -12.19 4.67
N ASN A 75 -4.42 -11.95 5.82
CA ASN A 75 -4.48 -12.89 6.93
C ASN A 75 -5.88 -12.96 7.56
N GLU A 76 -6.56 -11.82 7.59
CA GLU A 76 -7.92 -11.66 8.10
C GLU A 76 -8.70 -10.72 7.19
N SER A 77 -10.03 -10.73 7.30
CA SER A 77 -10.88 -9.79 6.56
C SER A 77 -10.73 -8.39 7.13
N HIS A 78 -10.35 -7.40 6.30
CA HIS A 78 -10.14 -6.03 6.74
C HIS A 78 -10.98 -5.03 5.94
N SER A 79 -11.31 -3.91 6.59
CA SER A 79 -11.71 -2.69 5.88
C SER A 79 -10.56 -2.27 4.97
N PHE A 80 -10.86 -1.49 3.95
CA PHE A 80 -9.85 -0.98 3.03
C PHE A 80 -9.88 0.54 3.04
N THR A 81 -8.69 1.13 3.10
CA THR A 81 -8.52 2.58 2.93
C THR A 81 -7.43 2.89 1.92
N TRP A 82 -6.25 2.26 2.03
CA TRP A 82 -5.11 2.55 1.16
C TRP A 82 -4.39 1.28 0.76
N LEU A 83 -3.92 1.27 -0.49
CA LEU A 83 -2.99 0.31 -1.04
C LEU A 83 -1.73 1.06 -1.47
N ARG A 84 -0.55 0.57 -1.15
CA ARG A 84 0.70 0.96 -1.82
C ARG A 84 1.28 -0.25 -2.51
N VAL A 85 1.68 -0.08 -3.77
CA VAL A 85 2.37 -1.11 -4.54
C VAL A 85 3.70 -0.56 -5.04
N SER A 86 4.75 -1.36 -4.95
CA SER A 86 6.06 -1.07 -5.55
C SER A 86 6.41 -2.14 -6.58
N VAL A 87 6.98 -1.75 -7.72
CA VAL A 87 7.40 -2.67 -8.79
C VAL A 87 8.82 -2.37 -9.24
N THR A 88 9.49 -3.36 -9.85
CA THR A 88 10.81 -3.17 -10.46
C THR A 88 10.75 -3.20 -11.99
N GLY A 89 11.71 -2.54 -12.65
CA GLY A 89 11.98 -2.69 -14.08
C GLY A 89 10.96 -2.09 -15.07
N GLN A 90 9.73 -1.77 -14.65
CA GLN A 90 8.66 -1.30 -15.54
C GLN A 90 8.41 0.23 -15.47
N GLY A 91 9.06 0.93 -14.53
CA GLY A 91 8.89 2.36 -14.32
C GLY A 91 7.43 2.79 -14.12
N SER A 92 7.15 4.07 -14.34
CA SER A 92 5.82 4.64 -14.09
C SER A 92 4.77 4.16 -15.11
N ASP A 93 5.20 3.79 -16.31
CA ASP A 93 4.29 3.39 -17.38
C ASP A 93 3.65 2.02 -17.11
N GLY A 94 4.40 1.06 -16.57
CA GLY A 94 3.83 -0.22 -16.14
C GLY A 94 2.77 -0.07 -15.04
N LEU A 95 3.01 0.84 -14.10
CA LEU A 95 2.07 1.15 -13.00
C LEU A 95 0.81 1.87 -13.46
N ARG A 96 0.86 2.65 -14.55
CA ARG A 96 -0.33 3.34 -15.11
C ARG A 96 -1.42 2.35 -15.52
N TYR A 97 -1.01 1.24 -16.12
CA TYR A 97 -1.91 0.19 -16.63
C TYR A 97 -2.25 -0.89 -15.61
N LEU A 98 -1.69 -0.80 -14.40
CA LEU A 98 -2.03 -1.71 -13.31
C LEU A 98 -3.51 -1.50 -12.91
N SER A 99 -4.29 -2.58 -12.96
CA SER A 99 -5.67 -2.60 -12.47
C SER A 99 -5.79 -3.50 -11.25
N LEU A 100 -6.79 -3.21 -10.42
CA LEU A 100 -6.97 -3.85 -9.12
C LEU A 100 -8.38 -4.41 -9.05
N SER A 101 -8.51 -5.61 -8.50
CA SER A 101 -9.81 -6.17 -8.11
C SER A 101 -9.74 -6.68 -6.68
N PHE A 102 -10.80 -6.41 -5.93
CA PHE A 102 -10.92 -6.82 -4.54
C PHE A 102 -11.96 -7.92 -4.44
N SER A 103 -11.76 -8.89 -3.54
CA SER A 103 -12.77 -9.90 -3.26
C SER A 103 -12.85 -10.27 -1.79
N SER A 104 -14.02 -10.74 -1.38
CA SER A 104 -14.24 -11.33 -0.05
C SER A 104 -14.05 -12.86 -0.07
N GLN A 105 -14.13 -13.50 1.10
CA GLN A 105 -14.09 -14.95 1.29
C GLN A 105 -15.14 -15.71 0.45
N THR A 106 -16.29 -15.08 0.19
CA THR A 106 -17.33 -15.65 -0.68
C THR A 106 -16.98 -15.57 -2.18
N SER A 107 -15.77 -15.10 -2.52
CA SER A 107 -15.31 -14.83 -3.88
C SER A 107 -16.14 -13.77 -4.63
N THR A 108 -16.96 -13.00 -3.91
CA THR A 108 -17.69 -11.87 -4.47
C THR A 108 -16.73 -10.72 -4.72
N THR A 109 -16.76 -10.18 -5.94
CA THR A 109 -15.99 -8.98 -6.30
C THR A 109 -16.53 -7.78 -5.53
N VAL A 110 -15.65 -7.06 -4.85
CA VAL A 110 -15.97 -5.85 -4.11
C VAL A 110 -15.62 -4.65 -5.00
N ALA A 111 -16.61 -3.80 -5.27
CA ALA A 111 -16.43 -2.62 -6.10
C ALA A 111 -15.58 -1.56 -5.37
N CYS A 112 -14.63 -0.98 -6.10
CA CYS A 112 -13.73 0.08 -5.64
C CYS A 112 -14.19 1.41 -6.23
N ALA A 113 -15.00 2.14 -5.46
CA ALA A 113 -15.60 3.40 -5.89
C ALA A 113 -14.64 4.58 -5.65
N GLY A 114 -14.66 5.57 -6.54
CA GLY A 114 -13.88 6.79 -6.36
C GLY A 114 -12.36 6.58 -6.37
N ILE A 115 -11.86 5.67 -7.20
CA ILE A 115 -10.43 5.32 -7.26
C ILE A 115 -9.55 6.56 -7.47
N LYS A 116 -8.59 6.75 -6.56
CA LYS A 116 -7.54 7.77 -6.62
C LYS A 116 -6.21 7.06 -6.70
N LYS A 117 -5.40 7.46 -7.67
CA LYS A 117 -4.06 6.93 -7.92
C LYS A 117 -3.05 8.05 -7.72
N GLN A 118 -2.03 7.82 -6.90
CA GLN A 118 -0.94 8.76 -6.65
C GLN A 118 0.40 8.07 -6.82
N PHE A 119 1.21 8.57 -7.75
CA PHE A 119 2.58 8.08 -7.93
C PHE A 119 3.49 8.61 -6.82
N VAL A 120 4.31 7.72 -6.27
CA VAL A 120 5.37 8.04 -5.32
C VAL A 120 6.70 7.73 -6.01
N GLY A 121 7.26 8.72 -6.69
CA GLY A 121 8.39 8.49 -7.60
C GLY A 121 7.98 7.72 -8.86
N SER A 122 8.89 6.92 -9.42
CA SER A 122 8.70 6.21 -10.69
C SER A 122 8.32 4.74 -10.54
N THR A 123 8.46 4.15 -9.35
CA THR A 123 8.30 2.71 -9.12
C THR A 123 7.23 2.36 -8.11
N THR A 124 6.54 3.37 -7.54
CA THR A 124 5.56 3.16 -6.48
C THR A 124 4.25 3.89 -6.80
N LEU A 125 3.14 3.22 -6.51
CA LEU A 125 1.79 3.71 -6.70
C LEU A 125 0.98 3.52 -5.42
N ASP A 126 0.43 4.62 -4.92
CA ASP A 126 -0.59 4.62 -3.88
C ASP A 126 -1.97 4.64 -4.53
N VAL A 127 -2.86 3.78 -4.06
CA VAL A 127 -4.25 3.69 -4.49
C VAL A 127 -5.17 3.82 -3.29
N HIS A 128 -6.17 4.68 -3.42
CA HIS A 128 -7.25 4.85 -2.46
C HIS A 128 -8.58 4.67 -3.18
N CYS A 129 -9.52 4.00 -2.53
CA CYS A 129 -10.90 3.96 -2.96
C CYS A 129 -11.82 3.55 -1.81
N ASP A 130 -13.10 3.81 -2.00
CA ASP A 130 -14.13 3.43 -1.05
C ASP A 130 -14.66 2.04 -1.41
N LEU A 131 -14.52 1.10 -0.47
CA LEU A 131 -15.12 -0.24 -0.58
C LEU A 131 -16.38 -0.31 0.29
N SER A 132 -17.40 -1.02 -0.20
CA SER A 132 -18.66 -1.23 0.52
C SER A 132 -18.58 -2.33 1.59
N SER A 133 -17.52 -3.13 1.57
CA SER A 133 -17.40 -4.39 2.32
C SER A 133 -15.95 -4.68 2.70
N TYR A 134 -15.78 -5.56 3.69
CA TYR A 134 -14.49 -6.15 4.02
C TYR A 134 -13.92 -6.95 2.84
N ILE A 135 -12.60 -7.00 2.74
CA ILE A 135 -11.86 -7.72 1.72
C ILE A 135 -10.97 -8.79 2.34
N ASP A 136 -10.73 -9.83 1.56
CA ASP A 136 -9.83 -10.93 1.89
C ASP A 136 -8.72 -11.10 0.86
N ASN A 137 -8.95 -10.63 -0.37
CA ASN A 137 -7.95 -10.69 -1.42
C ASN A 137 -7.87 -9.37 -2.19
N VAL A 138 -6.64 -9.02 -2.56
CA VAL A 138 -6.33 -7.98 -3.53
C VAL A 138 -5.63 -8.62 -4.71
N THR A 139 -6.23 -8.50 -5.88
CA THR A 139 -5.64 -9.01 -7.12
C THR A 139 -5.16 -7.86 -7.97
N LEU A 140 -3.89 -7.90 -8.32
CA LEU A 140 -3.24 -6.97 -9.22
C LEU A 140 -3.22 -7.59 -10.61
N HIS A 141 -3.67 -6.84 -11.62
CA HIS A 141 -3.67 -7.26 -13.02
C HIS A 141 -2.82 -6.30 -13.85
N GLY A 142 -2.08 -6.86 -14.80
CA GLY A 142 -1.24 -6.12 -15.74
C GLY A 142 0.16 -6.72 -15.85
N THR A 143 0.91 -6.25 -16.84
CA THR A 143 2.28 -6.71 -17.12
C THR A 143 3.26 -6.43 -15.97
N SER A 144 2.95 -5.48 -15.10
CA SER A 144 3.76 -5.17 -13.92
C SER A 144 3.50 -6.08 -12.73
N ALA A 145 2.44 -6.90 -12.75
CA ALA A 145 2.12 -7.80 -11.63
C ALA A 145 3.26 -8.79 -11.35
N GLY A 146 3.88 -9.34 -12.40
CA GLY A 146 5.00 -10.27 -12.28
C GLY A 146 6.31 -9.65 -11.77
N HIS A 147 6.36 -8.32 -11.68
CA HIS A 147 7.50 -7.52 -11.20
C HIS A 147 7.22 -6.81 -9.87
N LEU A 148 6.18 -7.24 -9.16
CA LEU A 148 5.78 -6.68 -7.87
C LEU A 148 6.87 -6.90 -6.82
N CYS A 149 7.21 -5.86 -6.08
CA CYS A 149 8.19 -5.89 -4.99
C CYS A 149 7.53 -5.79 -3.63
N SER A 150 6.59 -4.86 -3.47
CA SER A 150 5.89 -4.73 -2.19
C SER A 150 4.43 -4.38 -2.38
N VAL A 151 3.61 -4.85 -1.44
CA VAL A 151 2.20 -4.52 -1.30
C VAL A 151 1.92 -4.19 0.16
N TYR A 152 1.44 -2.99 0.40
CA TYR A 152 1.01 -2.52 1.72
C TYR A 152 -0.47 -2.18 1.67
N ILE A 153 -1.27 -2.78 2.54
CA ILE A 153 -2.72 -2.59 2.59
C ILE A 153 -3.08 -2.03 3.95
N SER A 154 -3.81 -0.92 3.99
CA SER A 154 -4.33 -0.30 5.21
C SER A 154 -5.85 -0.31 5.22
N GLY A 155 -6.43 -0.27 6.42
CA GLY A 155 -7.84 -0.53 6.70
C GLY A 155 -8.24 -0.14 8.09
#